data_AF-A0A7R9KCD5-F1
#
_entry.id   AF-A0A7R9KCD5-F1
#
_cell.length_a   1.000
_cell.length_b   1.000
_cell.length_c   1.000
_cell.angle_alpha   90.00
_cell.angle_beta   90.00
_cell.angle_gamma   90.00
#
_symmetry.space_group_name_H-M   'P 1'
#
loop_
_entity.id
_entity.type
_entity.pdbx_description
1 polymer ?
#
loop_
_entity_poly.entity_id
_entity_poly.type
_entity_poly.pdbx_seq_one_letter_code
_entity_poly.pdbx_strand_id
1 'polypeptide(L)'
;MKERGVDDGHIIHINSVLGHSLPGGRNVSMYHASKHAVTVLTEGLRRELVQLGSKIKVTSVSPGVVVTEFMNLYGEEIKNRLYTENPTLQSKDIADAVVYTLGTPPHVQIHEITIKPVGEKF
;
A
#
# COMPACT_ATOMS: atom_id res chain seq x y z
N MET A 1 -7.10 -17.51 9.12
CA MET A 1 -7.28 -18.31 7.89
C MET A 1 -7.17 -19.79 8.18
N LYS A 2 -6.02 -20.28 8.70
CA LYS A 2 -5.83 -21.70 9.08
C LYS A 2 -6.91 -22.27 10.03
N GLU A 3 -7.26 -21.55 11.09
CA GLU A 3 -8.33 -21.97 12.03
C GLU A 3 -9.71 -22.14 11.36
N ARG A 4 -9.92 -21.50 10.19
CA ARG A 4 -11.15 -21.59 9.39
C ARG A 4 -11.01 -22.54 8.19
N GLY A 5 -9.91 -23.29 8.10
CA GLY A 5 -9.64 -24.21 6.99
C GLY A 5 -9.31 -23.54 5.66
N VAL A 6 -8.96 -22.24 5.65
CA VAL A 6 -8.57 -21.51 4.43
C VAL A 6 -7.06 -21.58 4.25
N ASP A 7 -6.59 -22.20 3.16
CA ASP A 7 -5.18 -22.44 2.84
C ASP A 7 -4.67 -21.74 1.57
N ASP A 8 -5.55 -21.07 0.82
CA ASP A 8 -5.31 -20.36 -0.46
C ASP A 8 -5.77 -18.89 -0.44
N GLY A 9 -5.91 -18.31 0.75
CA GLY A 9 -6.35 -16.93 0.92
C GLY A 9 -5.39 -15.87 0.37
N HIS A 10 -5.79 -14.60 0.46
CA HIS A 10 -4.96 -13.47 0.04
C HIS A 10 -4.95 -12.40 1.14
N ILE A 11 -3.75 -12.04 1.62
CA ILE A 11 -3.52 -10.94 2.56
C ILE A 11 -3.01 -9.74 1.77
N ILE A 12 -3.70 -8.60 1.90
CA ILE A 12 -3.33 -7.36 1.21
C ILE A 12 -3.09 -6.28 2.25
N HIS A 13 -1.87 -5.75 2.28
CA HIS A 13 -1.50 -4.61 3.11
C HIS A 13 -1.57 -3.32 2.31
N ILE A 14 -2.29 -2.32 2.83
CA ILE A 14 -2.29 -0.96 2.26
C ILE A 14 -1.08 -0.21 2.83
N ASN A 15 0.00 -0.17 2.05
CA ASN A 15 1.24 0.52 2.33
C ASN A 15 1.20 1.97 1.81
N SER A 16 2.32 2.49 1.28
CA SER A 16 2.49 3.82 0.69
C SER A 16 3.83 3.87 -0.04
N VAL A 17 3.98 4.74 -1.05
CA VAL A 17 5.30 5.11 -1.61
C VAL A 17 6.30 5.58 -0.54
N LEU A 18 5.78 6.11 0.57
CA LEU A 18 6.55 6.56 1.73
C LEU A 18 7.03 5.41 2.64
N GLY A 19 6.64 4.17 2.33
CA GLY A 19 7.22 2.95 2.89
C GLY A 19 8.50 2.49 2.18
N HIS A 20 8.90 3.20 1.12
CA HIS A 20 10.04 2.86 0.24
C HIS A 20 11.02 4.01 0.05
N SER A 21 10.63 5.22 0.41
CA SER A 21 11.43 6.43 0.23
C SER A 21 11.14 7.45 1.33
N LEU A 22 12.11 8.32 1.57
CA LEU A 22 12.01 9.43 2.52
C LEU A 22 12.16 10.74 1.74
N PRO A 23 11.07 11.33 1.21
CA PRO A 23 11.14 12.67 0.66
C PRO A 23 11.55 13.65 1.75
N GLY A 24 12.49 14.54 1.43
CA GLY A 24 12.95 15.56 2.35
C GLY A 24 11.83 16.53 2.72
N GLY A 25 11.85 17.03 3.97
CA GLY A 25 11.00 18.12 4.42
C GLY A 25 9.55 17.70 4.70
N ARG A 26 9.30 17.21 5.94
CA ARG A 26 8.05 17.35 6.72
C ARG A 26 8.17 16.59 8.05
N ASN A 27 7.41 17.01 9.07
CA ASN A 27 7.24 16.32 10.36
C ASN A 27 6.33 15.09 10.25
N VAL A 28 6.71 14.13 9.41
CA VAL A 28 5.93 12.91 9.11
C VAL A 28 6.76 11.64 9.24
N SER A 29 7.93 11.72 9.88
CA SER A 29 8.88 10.62 10.07
C SER A 29 8.22 9.37 10.68
N MET A 30 7.31 9.55 11.63
CA MET A 30 6.57 8.44 12.25
C MET A 30 5.66 7.69 11.27
N TYR A 31 5.01 8.41 10.36
CA TYR A 31 4.23 7.79 9.29
C TYR A 31 5.13 7.03 8.30
N HIS A 32 6.29 7.59 7.96
CA HIS A 32 7.24 6.92 7.05
C HIS A 32 7.80 5.66 7.69
N ALA A 33 8.20 5.73 8.96
CA ALA A 33 8.69 4.59 9.72
C ALA A 33 7.65 3.47 9.80
N SER A 34 6.38 3.81 10.06
CA SER A 34 5.31 2.81 10.11
C SER A 34 5.08 2.15 8.74
N LYS A 35 5.15 2.91 7.64
CA LYS A 35 5.03 2.35 6.28
C LYS A 35 6.24 1.53 5.86
N HIS A 36 7.46 1.90 6.27
CA HIS A 36 8.64 1.03 6.12
C HIS A 36 8.49 -0.28 6.92
N ALA A 37 7.91 -0.22 8.12
CA ALA A 37 7.60 -1.42 8.88
C ALA A 37 6.60 -2.32 8.14
N VAL A 38 5.57 -1.74 7.51
CA VAL A 38 4.63 -2.50 6.66
C VAL A 38 5.35 -3.19 5.50
N THR A 39 6.31 -2.52 4.85
CA THR A 39 7.14 -3.14 3.79
C THR A 39 7.84 -4.40 4.31
N VAL A 40 8.52 -4.30 5.45
CA VAL A 40 9.25 -5.43 6.06
C VAL A 40 8.29 -6.53 6.51
N LEU A 41 7.18 -6.18 7.16
CA LEU A 41 6.18 -7.15 7.63
C LEU A 41 5.54 -7.92 6.48
N THR A 42 5.25 -7.25 5.36
CA THR A 42 4.66 -7.89 4.18
C THR A 42 5.62 -8.92 3.58
N GLU A 43 6.88 -8.55 3.35
CA GLU A 43 7.87 -9.46 2.78
C GLU A 43 8.26 -10.58 3.75
N GLY A 44 8.35 -10.29 5.05
CA GLY A 44 8.58 -11.27 6.10
C GLY A 44 7.48 -12.34 6.13
N LEU A 45 6.23 -11.92 6.23
CA LEU A 45 5.07 -12.82 6.23
C LEU A 45 5.01 -13.67 4.97
N ARG A 46 5.24 -13.07 3.80
CA ARG A 46 5.27 -13.79 2.52
C ARG A 46 6.32 -14.90 2.53
N ARG A 47 7.53 -14.62 3.03
CA ARG A 47 8.61 -15.61 3.13
C ARG A 47 8.29 -16.73 4.11
N GLU A 48 7.73 -16.39 5.27
CA GLU A 48 7.30 -17.38 6.27
C GLU A 48 6.24 -18.32 5.68
N LEU A 49 5.26 -17.79 4.93
CA LEU A 49 4.24 -18.60 4.26
C LEU A 49 4.83 -19.53 3.19
N VAL A 50 5.83 -19.06 2.43
CA VAL A 50 6.56 -19.90 1.47
C VAL A 50 7.31 -21.03 2.18
N GLN A 51 8.00 -20.74 3.30
CA GLN A 51 8.70 -21.76 4.08
C GLN A 51 7.75 -22.84 4.63
N LEU A 52 6.50 -22.48 4.90
CA LEU A 52 5.44 -23.39 5.35
C LEU A 52 4.74 -24.14 4.19
N GLY A 53 5.15 -23.94 2.94
CA GLY A 53 4.48 -24.51 1.77
C GLY A 53 3.05 -24.03 1.57
N SER A 54 2.70 -22.86 2.11
CA SER A 54 1.36 -22.30 2.04
C SER A 54 1.03 -21.76 0.64
N LYS A 55 -0.25 -21.83 0.25
CA LYS A 55 -0.76 -21.22 -0.98
C LYS A 55 -1.36 -19.82 -0.74
N ILE A 56 -1.23 -19.28 0.47
CA ILE A 56 -1.73 -17.95 0.80
C ILE A 56 -0.86 -16.90 0.10
N LYS A 57 -1.48 -16.03 -0.69
CA LYS A 57 -0.83 -14.88 -1.34
C LYS A 57 -0.67 -13.72 -0.35
N VAL A 58 0.41 -12.96 -0.49
CA VAL A 58 0.61 -11.69 0.25
C VAL A 58 1.00 -10.59 -0.72
N THR A 59 0.32 -9.44 -0.65
CA THR A 59 0.58 -8.28 -1.52
C THR A 59 0.65 -6.98 -0.72
N SER A 60 1.62 -6.13 -1.03
CA SER A 60 1.67 -4.72 -0.64
C SER A 60 1.05 -3.85 -1.75
N VAL A 61 0.12 -2.96 -1.41
CA VAL A 61 -0.33 -1.90 -2.32
C VAL A 61 0.23 -0.58 -1.80
N SER A 62 1.01 0.11 -2.60
CA SER A 62 1.81 1.29 -2.22
C SER A 62 1.38 2.54 -3.02
N PRO A 63 0.33 3.26 -2.58
CA PRO A 63 -0.13 4.49 -3.24
C PRO A 63 0.79 5.70 -3.00
N GLY A 64 0.82 6.60 -3.98
CA GLY A 64 1.21 8.01 -3.85
C GLY A 64 0.10 8.86 -3.21
N VAL A 65 -0.01 10.14 -3.57
CA VAL A 65 -1.09 11.00 -3.04
C VAL A 65 -2.47 10.53 -3.53
N VAL A 66 -3.36 10.19 -2.59
CA VAL A 66 -4.76 9.80 -2.84
C VAL A 66 -5.70 10.77 -2.13
N VAL A 67 -6.74 11.25 -2.83
CA VAL A 67 -7.79 12.10 -2.24
C VAL A 67 -8.64 11.28 -1.27
N THR A 68 -8.38 11.47 0.02
CA THR A 68 -9.11 10.86 1.14
C THR A 68 -9.20 11.82 2.33
N GLU A 69 -9.86 11.40 3.40
CA GLU A 69 -9.92 12.09 4.69
C GLU A 69 -8.58 12.08 5.44
N PHE A 70 -7.56 11.34 4.98
CA PHE A 70 -6.25 11.24 5.64
C PHE A 70 -5.62 12.61 5.91
N MET A 71 -5.73 13.52 4.94
CA MET A 71 -5.15 14.86 5.07
C MET A 71 -5.91 15.77 6.05
N ASN A 72 -7.10 15.40 6.51
CA ASN A 72 -7.81 16.14 7.56
C ASN A 72 -7.00 16.17 8.87
N LEU A 73 -6.14 15.17 9.11
CA LEU A 73 -5.24 15.11 10.28
C LEU A 73 -4.18 16.21 10.30
N TYR A 74 -3.90 16.82 9.15
CA TYR A 74 -2.88 17.86 8.97
C TYR A 74 -3.47 19.26 8.79
N GLY A 75 -4.79 19.40 8.85
CA GLY A 75 -5.51 20.67 8.69
C GLY A 75 -5.87 21.03 7.24
N GLU A 76 -6.92 21.84 7.08
CA GLU A 76 -7.50 22.18 5.78
C GLU A 76 -6.53 22.92 4.84
N GLU A 77 -5.66 23.79 5.37
CA GLU A 77 -4.68 24.50 4.55
C GLU A 77 -3.68 23.54 3.87
N ILE A 78 -3.11 22.61 4.64
CA ILE A 78 -2.14 21.64 4.11
C ILE A 78 -2.82 20.67 3.14
N LYS A 79 -4.03 20.22 3.47
CA LYS A 79 -4.85 19.37 2.63
C LYS A 79 -5.14 20.02 1.28
N ASN A 80 -5.68 21.24 1.29
CA ASN A 80 -6.03 21.96 0.07
C ASN A 80 -4.78 22.17 -0.79
N ARG A 81 -3.69 22.66 -0.19
CA ARG A 81 -2.42 22.83 -0.91
C ARG A 81 -1.94 21.52 -1.56
N LEU A 82 -1.95 20.40 -0.83
CA LEU A 82 -1.51 19.12 -1.37
C LEU A 82 -2.38 18.69 -2.56
N TYR A 83 -3.70 18.78 -2.43
CA TYR A 83 -4.64 18.26 -3.43
C TYR A 83 -4.84 19.18 -4.63
N THR A 84 -4.61 20.49 -4.50
CA THR A 84 -4.74 21.44 -5.62
C THR A 84 -3.43 21.65 -6.38
N GLU A 85 -2.28 21.57 -5.72
CA GLU A 85 -0.97 21.83 -6.34
C GLU A 85 -0.29 20.58 -6.90
N ASN A 86 -0.81 19.38 -6.63
CA ASN A 86 -0.22 18.11 -7.08
C ASN A 86 -1.27 17.25 -7.80
N PRO A 87 -0.86 16.46 -8.80
CA PRO A 87 -1.69 15.39 -9.32
C PRO A 87 -2.05 14.41 -8.20
N THR A 88 -3.27 13.87 -8.22
CA THR A 88 -3.78 12.99 -7.18
C THR A 88 -4.49 11.76 -7.77
N LEU A 89 -4.45 10.65 -7.03
CA LEU A 89 -5.28 9.48 -7.26
C LEU A 89 -6.62 9.65 -6.55
N GLN A 90 -7.62 8.91 -7.02
CA GLN A 90 -8.89 8.71 -6.33
C GLN A 90 -8.87 7.37 -5.58
N SER A 91 -9.66 7.25 -4.50
CA SER A 91 -9.80 6.00 -3.76
C SER A 91 -10.20 4.81 -4.65
N LYS A 92 -10.96 5.09 -5.73
CA LYS A 92 -11.34 4.09 -6.73
C LYS A 92 -10.13 3.47 -7.41
N ASP A 93 -9.08 4.23 -7.70
CA ASP A 93 -7.88 3.72 -8.37
C ASP A 93 -7.18 2.67 -7.52
N ILE A 94 -7.19 2.85 -6.19
CA ILE A 94 -6.62 1.89 -5.24
C ILE A 94 -7.52 0.66 -5.08
N ALA A 95 -8.85 0.86 -5.07
CA ALA A 95 -9.80 -0.25 -5.05
C ALA A 95 -9.69 -1.13 -6.31
N ASP A 96 -9.56 -0.53 -7.49
CA ASP A 96 -9.37 -1.25 -8.76
C ASP A 96 -8.06 -2.06 -8.75
N ALA A 97 -6.99 -1.52 -8.16
CA ALA A 97 -5.74 -2.25 -8.00
C ALA A 97 -5.85 -3.43 -7.04
N VAL A 98 -6.63 -3.31 -5.96
CA VAL A 98 -6.94 -4.42 -5.06
C VAL A 98 -7.77 -5.49 -5.80
N VAL A 99 -8.74 -5.10 -6.61
CA VAL A 99 -9.52 -6.04 -7.44
C VAL A 99 -8.60 -6.77 -8.44
N TYR A 100 -7.66 -6.05 -9.05
CA TYR A 100 -6.67 -6.65 -9.95
C TYR A 100 -5.80 -7.70 -9.25
N THR A 101 -5.30 -7.43 -8.03
CA THR A 101 -4.46 -8.41 -7.31
C THR A 101 -5.24 -9.65 -6.89
N LEU A 102 -6.50 -9.47 -6.48
CA LEU A 102 -7.39 -10.57 -6.16
C LEU A 102 -7.73 -11.42 -7.39
N GLY A 103 -7.85 -10.79 -8.55
CA GLY A 103 -8.16 -11.45 -9.83
C GLY A 103 -7.03 -12.30 -10.41
N THR A 104 -5.83 -12.29 -9.83
CA THR A 104 -4.72 -13.10 -10.36
C THR A 104 -4.92 -14.60 -10.07
N PRO A 105 -4.53 -15.49 -11.01
CA PRO A 105 -4.61 -16.94 -10.80
C PRO A 105 -3.86 -17.40 -9.53
N PRO A 106 -4.19 -18.58 -8.96
CA PRO A 106 -3.58 -19.05 -7.71
C PRO A 106 -2.04 -19.19 -7.74
N HIS A 107 -1.45 -19.42 -8.91
CA HIS A 107 0.00 -19.54 -9.07
C HIS A 107 0.72 -18.19 -9.31
N VAL A 108 -0.03 -17.08 -9.39
CA VAL A 108 0.49 -15.74 -9.65
C VAL A 108 0.42 -14.90 -8.38
N GLN A 109 1.60 -14.57 -7.83
CA GLN A 109 1.73 -13.67 -6.68
C GLN A 109 2.20 -12.29 -7.14
N ILE A 110 1.34 -11.28 -6.91
CA ILE A 110 1.76 -9.89 -6.99
C ILE A 110 2.39 -9.53 -5.65
N HIS A 111 3.71 -9.33 -5.62
CA HIS A 111 4.41 -8.96 -4.38
C HIS A 111 4.03 -7.54 -3.96
N GLU A 112 4.05 -6.62 -4.92
CA GLU A 112 3.74 -5.22 -4.69
C GLU A 112 3.12 -4.56 -5.93
N ILE A 113 2.22 -3.61 -5.70
CA ILE A 113 1.78 -2.62 -6.69
C ILE A 113 2.06 -1.23 -6.14
N THR A 114 2.94 -0.49 -6.82
CA THR A 114 3.16 0.94 -6.55
C THR A 114 2.39 1.77 -7.55
N ILE A 115 1.54 2.67 -7.07
CA ILE A 115 0.63 3.47 -7.91
C ILE A 115 0.83 4.93 -7.57
N LYS A 116 1.18 5.74 -8.57
CA LYS A 116 1.42 7.17 -8.42
C LYS A 116 0.55 7.95 -9.41
N PRO A 117 0.03 9.13 -9.04
CA PRO A 117 -0.47 10.08 -10.01
C PRO A 117 0.56 10.36 -11.10
N VAL A 118 0.12 10.46 -12.36
CA VAL A 118 0.99 10.89 -13.45
C VAL A 118 1.45 12.33 -13.16
N GLY A 119 2.76 12.55 -13.11
CA GLY A 119 3.36 13.86 -12.82
C GLY A 119 3.65 14.14 -11.33
N GLU A 120 3.43 13.17 -10.43
CA GLU A 120 3.89 13.27 -9.04
C GLU A 120 5.43 13.37 -8.98
N LYS A 121 5.95 14.37 -8.28
CA LYS A 121 7.39 14.73 -8.28
C LYS A 121 8.21 14.11 -7.14
N PHE A 122 7.56 13.45 -6.19
CA PHE A 122 8.18 12.77 -5.05
C PHE A 122 7.67 11.34 -5.00
#